data_AF-A0A537B784-F1
#
_entry.id   AF-A0A537B784-F1
#
_cell.length_a   1.000
_cell.length_b   1.000
_cell.length_c   1.000
_cell.angle_alpha   90.00
_cell.angle_beta   90.00
_cell.angle_gamma   90.00
#
_symmetry.space_group_name_H-M   'P 1'
#
loop_
_entity.id
_entity.type
_entity.pdbx_description
1 polymer ?
#
loop_
_entity_poly.entity_id
_entity_poly.type
_entity_poly.pdbx_seq_one_letter_code
_entity_poly.pdbx_strand_id
1 'polypeptide(L)'
;MRQRQGGPQAGRSRFPFRHFHERFIAAPGRGGEGGCGHPGERSRGQASLAERLCVTANPNQQQYRDEIGELIGHYVVNVSDKLDERAERSAKAALIDSIAVAVAALRHPAAQNARKHAYRFPANSKSCVIWGTPKRAAPELAALTNGVLLRCHDYNDFFVGRRNSGHSSDILSGVIAAAEWTNAPGKKLLSAVAIGYEMVGAAFDAFSTAPGGWDYTNLSALGATAAIARLLKLNADQTREAMGMTVIPHFASDEIESGELNERGDLSMWKRFNGSDAARNALQACLLAQVGVEAAVRPFVGRCGFIQKMNMKDDPVPVLRERLNPKLPLTRVNDAFM
;
A
#
# COMPACT_ATOMS: atom_id res chain seq x y z
N MET A 1 51.21 2.48 47.51
CA MET A 1 50.36 1.92 48.58
C MET A 1 48.99 1.61 47.98
N ARG A 2 48.61 0.31 48.02
CA ARG A 2 47.28 -0.37 48.09
C ARG A 2 46.04 0.34 47.47
N GLN A 3 45.43 -0.21 46.40
CA GLN A 3 44.32 -1.22 46.34
C GLN A 3 42.97 -0.70 46.90
N ARG A 4 41.77 -0.85 46.30
CA ARG A 4 41.04 -2.03 45.75
C ARG A 4 39.93 -1.55 44.76
N GLN A 5 39.69 -2.15 43.60
CA GLN A 5 38.86 -3.34 43.27
C GLN A 5 37.39 -3.32 43.74
N GLY A 6 36.45 -3.51 42.79
CA GLY A 6 35.08 -3.97 43.06
C GLY A 6 34.08 -3.77 41.91
N GLY A 7 33.91 -4.77 41.05
CA GLY A 7 32.64 -5.06 40.35
C GLY A 7 32.37 -6.57 40.48
N PRO A 8 31.29 -7.16 39.90
CA PRO A 8 29.97 -6.64 39.51
C PRO A 8 28.82 -7.40 40.24
N GLN A 9 27.57 -6.95 40.15
CA GLN A 9 26.42 -7.82 40.46
C GLN A 9 25.37 -7.78 39.34
N ALA A 10 25.19 -8.96 38.74
CA ALA A 10 24.15 -9.30 37.79
C ALA A 10 22.87 -9.69 38.55
N GLY A 11 21.79 -8.95 38.33
CA GLY A 11 20.44 -9.31 38.76
C GLY A 11 19.73 -10.09 37.65
N ARG A 12 19.70 -11.42 37.76
CA ARG A 12 18.88 -12.30 36.93
C ARG A 12 17.43 -12.26 37.42
N SER A 13 16.51 -11.68 36.64
CA SER A 13 15.08 -11.92 36.81
C SER A 13 14.69 -13.17 36.00
N ARG A 14 14.12 -14.15 36.70
CA ARG A 14 13.60 -15.41 36.15
C ARG A 14 12.13 -15.21 35.79
N PHE A 15 11.76 -15.47 34.54
CA PHE A 15 10.39 -15.88 34.17
C PHE A 15 10.47 -17.13 33.28
N PRO A 16 9.58 -18.12 33.47
CA PRO A 16 9.76 -19.45 32.91
C PRO A 16 9.14 -19.54 31.49
N PHE A 17 9.99 -19.81 30.50
CA PHE A 17 9.54 -20.34 29.21
C PHE A 17 9.23 -21.84 29.35
N ARG A 18 7.96 -22.21 29.22
CA ARG A 18 7.57 -23.62 29.03
C ARG A 18 7.82 -24.03 27.58
N HIS A 19 8.58 -25.11 27.44
CA HIS A 19 8.79 -25.86 26.20
C HIS A 19 7.48 -26.28 25.55
N PHE A 20 7.41 -26.14 24.23
CA PHE A 20 6.62 -27.02 23.38
C PHE A 20 7.51 -27.52 22.25
N HIS A 21 7.99 -28.75 22.40
CA HIS A 21 8.56 -29.54 21.33
C HIS A 21 7.68 -30.78 21.13
N GLU A 22 7.60 -31.19 19.86
CA GLU A 22 7.13 -32.47 19.34
C GLU A 22 5.61 -32.72 19.26
N ARG A 23 5.11 -32.83 18.02
CA ARG A 23 4.79 -34.14 17.39
C ARG A 23 4.33 -33.92 15.94
N PHE A 24 5.22 -34.16 14.98
CA PHE A 24 4.83 -34.62 13.64
C PHE A 24 5.04 -36.14 13.63
N ILE A 25 3.95 -36.89 13.56
CA ILE A 25 3.97 -38.32 13.25
C ILE A 25 3.37 -38.48 11.86
N ALA A 26 4.16 -39.05 10.96
CA ALA A 26 3.73 -39.56 9.67
C ALA A 26 3.19 -40.99 9.82
N ALA A 27 2.20 -41.38 9.00
CA ALA A 27 1.98 -42.75 8.53
C ALA A 27 0.86 -42.84 7.47
N PRO A 28 0.80 -43.93 6.65
CA PRO A 28 0.45 -43.87 5.22
C PRO A 28 -0.70 -44.81 4.77
N GLY A 29 -1.07 -44.76 3.48
CA GLY A 29 -1.82 -45.81 2.75
C GLY A 29 -2.48 -45.25 1.48
N ARG A 30 -1.93 -45.45 0.26
CA ARG A 30 -2.13 -46.55 -0.73
C ARG A 30 -3.58 -46.76 -1.24
N GLY A 31 -3.74 -46.64 -2.57
CA GLY A 31 -4.50 -47.63 -3.38
C GLY A 31 -5.52 -47.14 -4.41
N GLY A 32 -5.35 -47.53 -5.68
CA GLY A 32 -6.38 -47.71 -6.74
C GLY A 32 -6.49 -46.55 -7.74
N GLU A 33 -5.95 -46.59 -8.97
CA GLU A 33 -6.30 -47.37 -10.20
C GLU A 33 -7.64 -47.00 -10.90
N GLY A 34 -7.52 -46.69 -12.21
CA GLY A 34 -8.57 -46.74 -13.25
C GLY A 34 -9.33 -45.44 -13.49
N GLY A 35 -9.54 -44.91 -14.70
CA GLY A 35 -9.24 -45.35 -16.05
C GLY A 35 -9.72 -44.27 -17.05
N CYS A 36 -9.12 -44.26 -18.24
CA CYS A 36 -9.42 -43.33 -19.34
C CYS A 36 -10.78 -43.60 -20.00
N GLY A 37 -11.42 -42.55 -20.51
CA GLY A 37 -12.57 -42.66 -21.43
C GLY A 37 -13.00 -41.31 -22.03
N HIS A 38 -12.69 -41.11 -23.31
CA HIS A 38 -13.28 -40.13 -24.24
C HIS A 38 -13.54 -40.87 -25.57
N PRO A 39 -14.33 -40.35 -26.54
CA PRO A 39 -15.38 -39.32 -26.48
C PRO A 39 -16.68 -39.76 -27.20
N GLY A 40 -17.76 -39.00 -27.02
CA GLY A 40 -19.01 -39.19 -27.79
C GLY A 40 -19.43 -37.89 -28.47
N GLU A 41 -19.24 -37.81 -29.78
CA GLU A 41 -19.74 -36.74 -30.64
C GLU A 41 -21.28 -36.75 -30.70
N ARG A 42 -21.90 -35.57 -30.54
CA ARG A 42 -23.17 -35.24 -31.21
C ARG A 42 -23.12 -33.82 -31.73
N SER A 43 -23.27 -33.72 -33.03
CA SER A 43 -23.52 -32.49 -33.79
C SER A 43 -24.86 -31.87 -33.44
N ARG A 44 -24.94 -30.53 -33.41
CA ARG A 44 -26.07 -29.70 -33.90
C ARG A 44 -25.81 -28.20 -33.65
N GLY A 45 -26.00 -27.41 -34.71
CA GLY A 45 -26.39 -25.99 -34.62
C GLY A 45 -25.27 -24.97 -34.75
N GLN A 46 -25.05 -24.47 -35.97
CA GLN A 46 -24.38 -23.18 -36.18
C GLN A 46 -25.32 -22.07 -35.67
N ALA A 47 -25.04 -21.54 -34.48
CA ALA A 47 -25.63 -20.29 -34.01
C ALA A 47 -24.99 -19.11 -34.77
N SER A 48 -25.82 -18.12 -35.12
CA SER A 48 -25.40 -16.97 -35.93
C SER A 48 -24.33 -16.15 -35.20
N LEU A 49 -23.46 -15.46 -35.95
CA LEU A 49 -22.41 -14.59 -35.38
C LEU A 49 -22.98 -13.48 -34.47
N ALA A 50 -24.27 -13.16 -34.61
CA ALA A 50 -24.99 -12.17 -33.80
C ALA A 50 -25.42 -12.69 -32.41
N GLU A 51 -25.53 -14.00 -32.18
CA GLU A 51 -25.91 -14.57 -30.88
C GLU A 51 -24.74 -14.71 -29.89
N ARG A 52 -23.50 -14.41 -30.33
CA ARG A 52 -22.31 -14.42 -29.47
C ARG A 52 -22.04 -13.11 -28.70
N LEU A 53 -22.87 -12.08 -28.90
CA LEU A 53 -22.68 -10.75 -28.30
C LEU A 53 -23.63 -10.41 -27.15
N CYS A 54 -24.54 -11.29 -26.78
CA CYS A 54 -25.18 -11.21 -25.47
C CYS A 54 -24.31 -11.96 -24.47
N VAL A 55 -23.43 -11.22 -23.77
CA VAL A 55 -22.85 -11.67 -22.51
C VAL A 55 -24.01 -11.87 -21.55
N THR A 56 -24.58 -13.07 -21.56
CA THR A 56 -25.38 -13.55 -20.44
C THR A 56 -24.43 -13.60 -19.27
N ALA A 57 -24.52 -12.62 -18.38
CA ALA A 57 -23.77 -12.57 -17.13
C ALA A 57 -23.83 -13.97 -16.49
N ASN A 58 -22.67 -14.58 -16.33
CA ASN A 58 -22.56 -15.91 -15.76
C ASN A 58 -23.06 -15.81 -14.31
N PRO A 59 -24.05 -16.59 -13.85
CA PRO A 59 -24.52 -16.54 -12.47
C PRO A 59 -23.40 -16.79 -11.43
N ASN A 60 -22.27 -17.39 -11.84
CA ASN A 60 -21.06 -17.50 -11.01
C ASN A 60 -20.30 -16.17 -10.80
N GLN A 61 -20.45 -15.15 -11.65
CA GLN A 61 -19.82 -13.83 -11.45
C GLN A 61 -20.40 -13.10 -10.23
N GLN A 62 -21.65 -13.35 -9.88
CA GLN A 62 -22.29 -12.76 -8.71
C GLN A 62 -21.79 -13.40 -7.40
N GLN A 63 -21.22 -14.62 -7.47
CA GLN A 63 -20.78 -15.40 -6.31
C GLN A 63 -19.41 -14.96 -5.76
N TYR A 64 -18.57 -14.30 -6.57
CA TYR A 64 -17.19 -13.95 -6.21
C TYR A 64 -16.88 -12.47 -6.44
N ARG A 65 -17.63 -11.59 -5.77
CA ARG A 65 -17.40 -10.14 -5.79
C ARG A 65 -16.58 -9.69 -4.58
N ASP A 66 -15.76 -8.67 -4.80
CA ASP A 66 -15.10 -7.92 -3.74
C ASP A 66 -15.68 -6.51 -3.71
N GLU A 67 -16.69 -6.31 -2.86
CA GLU A 67 -17.43 -5.05 -2.82
C GLU A 67 -16.55 -3.85 -2.46
N ILE A 68 -15.49 -4.06 -1.67
CA ILE A 68 -14.55 -2.99 -1.30
C ILE A 68 -13.70 -2.59 -2.50
N GLY A 69 -13.12 -3.57 -3.19
CA GLY A 69 -12.34 -3.31 -4.41
C GLY A 69 -13.17 -2.61 -5.49
N GLU A 70 -14.42 -3.04 -5.69
CA GLU A 70 -15.35 -2.42 -6.64
C GLU A 70 -15.76 -0.99 -6.24
N LEU A 71 -16.05 -0.76 -4.95
CA LEU A 71 -16.36 0.57 -4.42
C LEU A 71 -15.19 1.54 -4.64
N ILE A 72 -13.97 1.11 -4.32
CA ILE A 72 -12.77 1.93 -4.50
C ILE A 72 -12.52 2.19 -6.00
N GLY A 73 -12.61 1.17 -6.85
CA GLY A 73 -12.46 1.31 -8.29
C GLY A 73 -13.47 2.29 -8.88
N HIS A 74 -14.73 2.20 -8.46
CA HIS A 74 -15.77 3.16 -8.86
C HIS A 74 -15.44 4.58 -8.39
N TYR A 75 -15.01 4.76 -7.14
CA TYR A 75 -14.67 6.07 -6.59
C TYR A 75 -13.53 6.74 -7.37
N VAL A 76 -12.40 6.05 -7.55
CA VAL A 76 -11.19 6.60 -8.18
C VAL A 76 -11.46 7.08 -9.61
N VAL A 77 -12.31 6.38 -10.36
CA VAL A 77 -12.67 6.76 -11.73
C VAL A 77 -13.63 7.95 -11.75
N ASN A 78 -14.63 7.97 -10.87
CA ASN A 78 -15.76 8.91 -10.97
C ASN A 78 -15.62 10.18 -10.14
N VAL A 79 -14.72 10.22 -9.15
CA VAL A 79 -14.53 11.43 -8.34
C VAL A 79 -14.02 12.59 -9.20
N SER A 80 -14.49 13.80 -8.90
CA SER A 80 -14.02 15.03 -9.55
C SER A 80 -12.54 15.27 -9.27
N ASP A 81 -11.79 15.80 -10.24
CA ASP A 81 -10.41 16.26 -10.03
C ASP A 81 -10.32 17.74 -9.64
N LYS A 82 -11.47 18.43 -9.55
CA LYS A 82 -11.53 19.84 -9.13
C LYS A 82 -11.27 19.95 -7.63
N LEU A 83 -10.35 20.84 -7.28
CA LEU A 83 -10.07 21.24 -5.90
C LEU A 83 -10.68 22.62 -5.66
N ASP A 84 -11.28 22.80 -4.49
CA ASP A 84 -11.54 24.15 -3.99
C ASP A 84 -10.22 24.82 -3.57
N GLU A 85 -10.26 26.14 -3.32
CA GLU A 85 -9.06 26.92 -3.00
C GLU A 85 -8.34 26.41 -1.74
N ARG A 86 -9.10 25.93 -0.74
CA ARG A 86 -8.53 25.43 0.51
C ARG A 86 -7.84 24.09 0.28
N ALA A 87 -8.50 23.16 -0.40
CA ALA A 87 -7.95 21.85 -0.75
C ALA A 87 -6.71 21.99 -1.64
N GLU A 88 -6.71 22.89 -2.62
CA GLU A 88 -5.54 23.15 -3.46
C GLU A 88 -4.38 23.71 -2.63
N ARG A 89 -4.65 24.65 -1.72
CA ARG A 89 -3.63 25.20 -0.80
C ARG A 89 -3.06 24.11 0.11
N SER A 90 -3.89 23.26 0.69
CA SER A 90 -3.46 22.18 1.58
C SER A 90 -2.68 21.10 0.84
N ALA A 91 -3.08 20.74 -0.39
CA ALA A 91 -2.31 19.82 -1.23
C ALA A 91 -0.92 20.39 -1.58
N LYS A 92 -0.82 21.69 -1.86
CA LYS A 92 0.48 22.37 -2.04
C LYS A 92 1.29 22.37 -0.74
N ALA A 93 0.66 22.63 0.41
CA ALA A 93 1.31 22.60 1.71
C ALA A 93 1.90 21.22 2.00
N ALA A 94 1.15 20.14 1.74
CA ALA A 94 1.63 18.77 1.90
C ALA A 94 2.89 18.47 1.06
N LEU A 95 2.90 18.92 -0.19
CA LEU A 95 4.07 18.77 -1.06
C LEU A 95 5.27 19.58 -0.56
N ILE A 96 5.06 20.84 -0.16
CA ILE A 96 6.12 21.73 0.33
C ILE A 96 6.70 21.18 1.64
N ASP A 97 5.86 20.80 2.60
CA ASP A 97 6.27 20.17 3.86
C ASP A 97 7.10 18.92 3.61
N SER A 98 6.60 18.02 2.77
CA SER A 98 7.28 16.76 2.46
C SER A 98 8.64 16.97 1.79
N ILE A 99 8.75 17.94 0.88
CA ILE A 99 10.02 18.31 0.26
C ILE A 99 10.97 18.94 1.29
N ALA A 100 10.47 19.79 2.19
CA ALA A 100 11.28 20.41 3.24
C ALA A 100 11.86 19.35 4.20
N VAL A 101 11.04 18.41 4.66
CA VAL A 101 11.48 17.25 5.47
C VAL A 101 12.51 16.44 4.71
N ALA A 102 12.28 16.16 3.43
CA ALA A 102 13.22 15.40 2.61
C ALA A 102 14.57 16.13 2.42
N VAL A 103 14.55 17.46 2.26
CA VAL A 103 15.77 18.28 2.17
C VAL A 103 16.58 18.22 3.48
N ALA A 104 15.91 18.27 4.63
CA ALA A 104 16.57 18.10 5.94
C ALA A 104 17.18 16.69 6.13
N ALA A 105 16.67 15.69 5.41
CA ALA A 105 17.12 14.30 5.48
C ALA A 105 18.19 13.92 4.45
N LEU A 106 18.64 14.82 3.57
CA LEU A 106 19.57 14.50 2.47
C LEU A 106 20.84 13.78 2.92
N ARG A 107 21.35 14.08 4.13
CA ARG A 107 22.57 13.49 4.71
C ARG A 107 22.30 12.36 5.70
N HIS A 108 21.03 12.02 5.95
CA HIS A 108 20.68 10.96 6.88
C HIS A 108 21.21 9.59 6.41
N PRO A 109 21.76 8.73 7.29
CA PRO A 109 22.33 7.44 6.90
C PRO A 109 21.36 6.54 6.10
N ALA A 110 20.08 6.52 6.46
CA ALA A 110 19.06 5.77 5.72
C ALA A 110 18.89 6.29 4.28
N ALA A 111 18.83 7.62 4.09
CA ALA A 111 18.74 8.24 2.77
C ALA A 111 19.98 7.94 1.91
N GLN A 112 21.18 7.96 2.51
CA GLN A 112 22.41 7.59 1.83
C GLN A 112 22.41 6.13 1.39
N ASN A 113 21.92 5.22 2.25
CA ASN A 113 21.80 3.80 1.91
C ASN A 113 20.73 3.55 0.84
N ALA A 114 19.60 4.23 0.88
CA ALA A 114 18.57 4.16 -0.16
C ALA A 114 19.12 4.58 -1.53
N ARG A 115 19.90 5.67 -1.58
CA ARG A 115 20.59 6.11 -2.81
C ARG A 115 21.61 5.10 -3.30
N LYS A 116 22.46 4.57 -2.41
CA LYS A 116 23.43 3.52 -2.77
C LYS A 116 22.72 2.31 -3.37
N HIS A 117 21.58 1.90 -2.80
CA HIS A 117 20.75 0.85 -3.35
C HIS A 117 20.25 1.18 -4.76
N ALA A 118 19.63 2.35 -4.96
CA ALA A 118 19.10 2.77 -6.26
C ALA A 118 20.17 2.85 -7.35
N TYR A 119 21.38 3.31 -7.01
CA TYR A 119 22.49 3.47 -7.97
C TYR A 119 23.07 2.16 -8.49
N ARG A 120 22.66 1.01 -7.94
CA ARG A 120 23.06 -0.30 -8.46
C ARG A 120 22.32 -0.70 -9.74
N PHE A 121 21.24 0.01 -10.07
CA PHE A 121 20.40 -0.28 -11.22
C PHE A 121 20.54 0.80 -12.29
N PRO A 122 20.51 0.44 -13.58
CA PRO A 122 20.61 1.42 -14.66
C PRO A 122 19.38 2.32 -14.71
N ALA A 123 19.60 3.59 -15.07
CA ALA A 123 18.54 4.53 -15.41
C ALA A 123 18.31 4.56 -16.93
N ASN A 124 17.11 4.94 -17.35
CA ASN A 124 16.71 5.12 -18.74
C ASN A 124 15.97 6.45 -18.94
N SER A 125 15.53 6.72 -20.17
CA SER A 125 14.84 7.96 -20.54
C SER A 125 13.51 8.20 -19.81
N LYS A 126 12.89 7.15 -19.27
CA LYS A 126 11.64 7.24 -18.48
C LYS A 126 11.89 7.20 -16.96
N SER A 127 13.12 7.34 -16.50
CA SER A 127 13.45 7.31 -15.07
C SER A 127 12.97 8.57 -14.33
N CYS A 128 12.67 8.44 -13.05
CA CYS A 128 12.26 9.52 -12.15
C CYS A 128 13.45 10.07 -11.35
N VAL A 129 13.37 11.32 -10.91
CA VAL A 129 14.44 12.03 -10.20
C VAL A 129 14.66 11.42 -8.81
N ILE A 130 15.92 11.24 -8.43
CA ILE A 130 16.30 10.98 -7.04
C ILE A 130 16.58 12.32 -6.36
N TRP A 131 15.75 12.68 -5.39
CA TRP A 131 15.74 14.00 -4.78
C TRP A 131 17.10 14.40 -4.20
N GLY A 132 17.48 15.66 -4.44
CA GLY A 132 18.75 16.26 -4.02
C GLY A 132 19.98 15.75 -4.78
N THR A 133 19.81 15.11 -5.94
CA THR A 133 20.90 14.59 -6.77
C THR A 133 20.58 14.79 -8.25
N PRO A 134 21.57 14.80 -9.17
CA PRO A 134 21.33 14.80 -10.61
C PRO A 134 20.95 13.41 -11.16
N LYS A 135 20.87 12.38 -10.32
CA LYS A 135 20.63 11.00 -10.73
C LYS A 135 19.13 10.70 -10.81
N ARG A 136 18.81 9.69 -11.62
CA ARG A 136 17.45 9.19 -11.83
C ARG A 136 17.43 7.68 -11.61
N ALA A 137 16.26 7.11 -11.35
CA ALA A 137 16.04 5.67 -11.26
C ALA A 137 14.68 5.26 -11.82
N ALA A 138 14.46 3.97 -12.02
CA ALA A 138 13.14 3.43 -12.32
C ALA A 138 12.08 3.96 -11.34
N PRO A 139 10.83 4.17 -11.77
CA PRO A 139 9.82 4.90 -10.99
C PRO A 139 9.58 4.28 -9.60
N GLU A 140 9.56 2.95 -9.49
CA GLU A 140 9.46 2.21 -8.22
C GLU A 140 10.67 2.47 -7.30
N LEU A 141 11.89 2.44 -7.85
CA LEU A 141 13.11 2.71 -7.09
C LEU A 141 13.18 4.18 -6.65
N ALA A 142 12.74 5.11 -7.49
CA ALA A 142 12.66 6.52 -7.13
C ALA A 142 11.62 6.75 -6.02
N ALA A 143 10.44 6.11 -6.10
CA ALA A 143 9.43 6.15 -5.04
C ALA A 143 10.00 5.69 -3.69
N LEU A 144 10.62 4.50 -3.65
CA LEU A 144 11.26 3.98 -2.44
C LEU A 144 12.37 4.93 -1.95
N THR A 145 13.25 5.35 -2.84
CA THR A 145 14.43 6.15 -2.46
C THR A 145 14.04 7.50 -1.91
N ASN A 146 13.10 8.19 -2.57
CA ASN A 146 12.64 9.52 -2.20
C ASN A 146 11.78 9.49 -0.93
N GLY A 147 10.94 8.45 -0.77
CA GLY A 147 10.12 8.28 0.43
C GLY A 147 10.97 8.11 1.69
N VAL A 148 12.14 7.46 1.59
CA VAL A 148 13.01 7.28 2.77
C VAL A 148 13.41 8.62 3.35
N LEU A 149 13.66 9.64 2.51
CA LEU A 149 13.99 10.99 3.00
C LEU A 149 12.84 11.59 3.81
N LEU A 150 11.60 11.41 3.35
CA LEU A 150 10.41 11.92 4.04
C LEU A 150 10.28 11.35 5.45
N ARG A 151 10.64 10.08 5.64
CA ARG A 151 10.48 9.39 6.93
C ARG A 151 11.67 9.48 7.85
N CYS A 152 12.83 9.99 7.40
CA CYS A 152 14.07 9.97 8.19
C CYS A 152 13.97 10.66 9.56
N HIS A 153 13.13 11.69 9.71
CA HIS A 153 13.05 12.50 10.92
C HIS A 153 11.68 12.44 11.63
N ASP A 154 10.68 11.74 11.07
CA ASP A 154 9.29 11.75 11.56
C ASP A 154 8.69 13.16 11.72
N TYR A 155 9.06 14.08 10.82
CA TYR A 155 8.58 15.48 10.83
C TYR A 155 7.47 15.74 9.80
N ASN A 156 7.03 14.71 9.09
CA ASN A 156 5.96 14.82 8.11
C ASN A 156 4.57 14.75 8.77
N ASP A 157 3.55 15.17 8.02
CA ASP A 157 2.16 15.34 8.47
C ASP A 157 1.58 14.19 9.29
N PHE A 158 0.52 14.45 10.06
CA PHE A 158 -0.15 13.40 10.83
C PHE A 158 -1.66 13.52 10.71
N PHE A 159 -2.32 12.40 10.47
CA PHE A 159 -3.75 12.33 10.24
C PHE A 159 -4.41 11.37 11.24
N VAL A 160 -5.54 11.79 11.80
CA VAL A 160 -6.31 11.00 12.77
C VAL A 160 -7.69 10.68 12.18
N GLY A 161 -7.94 9.40 11.91
CA GLY A 161 -9.25 8.88 11.53
C GLY A 161 -10.00 8.30 12.72
N ARG A 162 -11.22 7.81 12.46
CA ARG A 162 -12.10 7.22 13.50
C ARG A 162 -11.50 5.96 14.16
N ARG A 163 -10.67 5.19 13.44
CA ARG A 163 -10.19 3.87 13.87
C ARG A 163 -8.68 3.69 13.77
N ASN A 164 -7.99 4.58 13.08
CA ASN A 164 -6.55 4.54 12.89
C ASN A 164 -5.96 5.95 12.73
N SER A 165 -4.65 6.05 12.83
CA SER A 165 -3.90 7.29 12.61
C SER A 165 -2.54 6.99 12.01
N GLY A 166 -1.91 8.01 11.44
CA GLY A 166 -0.61 7.86 10.80
C GLY A 166 -0.28 9.01 9.85
N HIS A 167 0.78 8.82 9.10
CA HIS A 167 1.30 9.84 8.19
C HIS A 167 0.72 9.65 6.78
N SER A 168 -0.15 10.57 6.36
CA SER A 168 -0.78 10.52 5.02
C SER A 168 0.19 10.86 3.91
N SER A 169 1.17 11.72 4.19
CA SER A 169 2.22 12.15 3.25
C SER A 169 3.15 11.03 2.81
N ASP A 170 3.17 9.87 3.49
CA ASP A 170 3.97 8.70 3.12
C ASP A 170 3.72 8.27 1.66
N ILE A 171 2.53 8.54 1.12
CA ILE A 171 2.16 8.23 -0.26
C ILE A 171 2.89 9.10 -1.30
N LEU A 172 3.33 10.30 -0.92
CA LEU A 172 3.70 11.37 -1.87
C LEU A 172 4.91 11.01 -2.73
N SER A 173 5.87 10.27 -2.20
CA SER A 173 7.03 9.81 -2.97
C SER A 173 6.63 8.95 -4.18
N GLY A 174 5.69 8.03 -3.98
CA GLY A 174 5.12 7.19 -5.05
C GLY A 174 4.25 7.99 -6.01
N VAL A 175 3.42 8.90 -5.51
CA VAL A 175 2.55 9.76 -6.34
C VAL A 175 3.37 10.72 -7.21
N ILE A 176 4.43 11.33 -6.66
CA ILE A 176 5.35 12.19 -7.42
C ILE A 176 6.10 11.37 -8.47
N ALA A 177 6.61 10.18 -8.13
CA ALA A 177 7.24 9.29 -9.09
C ALA A 177 6.28 8.91 -10.23
N ALA A 178 5.01 8.59 -9.92
CA ALA A 178 3.99 8.32 -10.94
C ALA A 178 3.69 9.54 -11.82
N ALA A 179 3.63 10.74 -11.23
CA ALA A 179 3.42 11.97 -11.96
C ALA A 179 4.59 12.27 -12.92
N GLU A 180 5.83 12.08 -12.48
CA GLU A 180 7.01 12.17 -13.35
C GLU A 180 6.99 11.11 -14.45
N TRP A 181 6.69 9.85 -14.11
CA TRP A 181 6.61 8.73 -15.05
C TRP A 181 5.60 8.98 -16.18
N THR A 182 4.47 9.60 -15.83
CA THR A 182 3.37 9.93 -16.77
C THR A 182 3.49 11.31 -17.39
N ASN A 183 4.53 12.07 -17.04
CA ASN A 183 4.68 13.49 -17.41
C ASN A 183 3.43 14.32 -17.10
N ALA A 184 2.82 14.08 -15.93
CA ALA A 184 1.59 14.74 -15.51
C ALA A 184 1.84 16.21 -15.13
N PRO A 185 0.95 17.14 -15.53
CA PRO A 185 1.06 18.54 -15.12
C PRO A 185 0.77 18.69 -13.61
N GLY A 186 1.35 19.72 -12.99
CA GLY A 186 1.24 19.95 -11.54
C GLY A 186 -0.21 19.98 -11.01
N LYS A 187 -1.18 20.48 -11.78
CA LYS A 187 -2.60 20.43 -11.40
C LYS A 187 -3.11 19.00 -11.21
N LYS A 188 -2.72 18.07 -12.10
CA LYS A 188 -3.09 16.66 -11.99
C LYS A 188 -2.39 15.97 -10.82
N LEU A 189 -1.14 16.35 -10.53
CA LEU A 189 -0.46 15.93 -9.32
C LEU A 189 -1.24 16.37 -8.06
N LEU A 190 -1.62 17.65 -7.95
CA LEU A 190 -2.38 18.15 -6.80
C LEU A 190 -3.72 17.42 -6.62
N SER A 191 -4.47 17.20 -7.71
CA SER A 191 -5.72 16.43 -7.66
C SER A 191 -5.47 14.98 -7.22
N ALA A 192 -4.41 14.34 -7.71
CA ALA A 192 -4.05 12.97 -7.32
C ALA A 192 -3.65 12.88 -5.83
N VAL A 193 -2.89 13.86 -5.33
CA VAL A 193 -2.58 13.97 -3.90
C VAL A 193 -3.87 14.05 -3.07
N ALA A 194 -4.79 14.93 -3.44
CA ALA A 194 -6.05 15.08 -2.71
C ALA A 194 -6.89 13.80 -2.73
N ILE A 195 -6.98 13.10 -3.86
CA ILE A 195 -7.64 11.78 -3.97
C ILE A 195 -6.96 10.73 -3.08
N GLY A 196 -5.63 10.74 -3.02
CA GLY A 196 -4.86 9.87 -2.14
C GLY A 196 -5.22 10.11 -0.67
N TYR A 197 -5.26 11.38 -0.23
CA TYR A 197 -5.62 11.75 1.14
C TYR A 197 -7.07 11.41 1.49
N GLU A 198 -8.01 11.54 0.55
CA GLU A 198 -9.38 11.05 0.73
C GLU A 198 -9.40 9.54 1.02
N MET A 199 -8.66 8.77 0.23
CA MET A 199 -8.60 7.32 0.39
C MET A 199 -7.87 6.91 1.68
N VAL A 200 -6.78 7.58 2.07
CA VAL A 200 -6.13 7.35 3.39
C VAL A 200 -7.11 7.68 4.52
N GLY A 201 -7.77 8.83 4.47
CA GLY A 201 -8.73 9.23 5.49
C GLY A 201 -9.93 8.31 5.59
N ALA A 202 -10.44 7.80 4.46
CA ALA A 202 -11.49 6.79 4.43
C ALA A 202 -11.01 5.46 5.01
N ALA A 203 -9.77 5.06 4.70
CA ALA A 203 -9.18 3.84 5.23
C ALA A 203 -8.95 3.92 6.75
N PHE A 204 -8.45 5.04 7.26
CA PHE A 204 -8.27 5.26 8.70
C PHE A 204 -9.59 5.40 9.46
N ASP A 205 -10.68 5.82 8.80
CA ASP A 205 -12.01 5.82 9.39
C ASP A 205 -12.62 4.41 9.44
N ALA A 206 -12.36 3.58 8.43
CA ALA A 206 -13.04 2.31 8.24
C ALA A 206 -12.30 1.09 8.82
N PHE A 207 -10.97 1.06 8.71
CA PHE A 207 -10.12 -0.07 9.09
C PHE A 207 -9.35 0.18 10.39
N SER A 208 -9.02 -0.91 11.10
CA SER A 208 -8.14 -0.89 12.27
C SER A 208 -7.06 -1.95 12.11
N THR A 209 -5.80 -1.53 12.21
CA THR A 209 -4.64 -2.44 12.03
C THR A 209 -4.17 -3.06 13.35
N ALA A 210 -4.47 -2.41 14.48
CA ALA A 210 -4.03 -2.83 15.81
C ALA A 210 -4.43 -4.26 16.21
N PRO A 211 -5.66 -4.76 15.95
CA PRO A 211 -6.06 -6.12 16.35
C PRO A 211 -5.25 -7.24 15.68
N GLY A 212 -4.60 -6.95 14.55
CA GLY A 212 -3.74 -7.87 13.82
C GLY A 212 -2.24 -7.62 14.02
N GLY A 213 -1.84 -6.58 14.76
CA GLY A 213 -0.43 -6.20 14.93
C GLY A 213 0.20 -5.68 13.64
N TRP A 214 -0.55 -4.92 12.84
CA TRP A 214 -0.11 -4.36 11.57
C TRP A 214 0.09 -2.85 11.65
N ASP A 215 1.06 -2.36 10.91
CA ASP A 215 1.39 -0.94 10.83
C ASP A 215 0.39 -0.19 9.93
N TYR A 216 0.18 1.11 10.17
CA TYR A 216 -0.80 1.92 9.41
C TYR A 216 -0.42 2.09 7.92
N THR A 217 0.84 1.86 7.53
CA THR A 217 1.29 1.99 6.13
C THR A 217 0.56 1.02 5.19
N ASN A 218 0.02 -0.09 5.71
CA ASN A 218 -0.87 -0.98 4.96
C ASN A 218 -2.13 -0.25 4.46
N LEU A 219 -2.64 0.72 5.22
CA LEU A 219 -3.78 1.55 4.85
C LEU A 219 -3.34 2.75 4.00
N SER A 220 -2.19 3.37 4.30
CA SER A 220 -1.64 4.44 3.44
C SER A 220 -1.34 3.94 2.02
N ALA A 221 -0.98 2.66 1.86
CA ALA A 221 -0.80 2.02 0.56
C ALA A 221 -2.05 2.07 -0.33
N LEU A 222 -3.25 2.01 0.27
CA LEU A 222 -4.52 2.18 -0.48
C LEU A 222 -4.62 3.58 -1.06
N GLY A 223 -4.23 4.60 -0.28
CA GLY A 223 -4.18 5.99 -0.74
C GLY A 223 -3.17 6.21 -1.86
N ALA A 224 -1.98 5.65 -1.73
CA ALA A 224 -0.98 5.66 -2.80
C ALA A 224 -1.52 4.99 -4.07
N THR A 225 -2.15 3.82 -3.94
CA THR A 225 -2.72 3.08 -5.08
C THR A 225 -3.80 3.89 -5.77
N ALA A 226 -4.73 4.51 -5.04
CA ALA A 226 -5.80 5.35 -5.60
C ALA A 226 -5.25 6.57 -6.37
N ALA A 227 -4.30 7.29 -5.78
CA ALA A 227 -3.68 8.45 -6.40
C ALA A 227 -2.88 8.08 -7.67
N ILE A 228 -2.11 7.00 -7.61
CA ILE A 228 -1.30 6.51 -8.73
C ILE A 228 -2.19 5.97 -9.85
N ALA A 229 -3.24 5.22 -9.52
CA ALA A 229 -4.22 4.71 -10.49
C ALA A 229 -4.87 5.87 -11.27
N ARG A 230 -5.17 6.98 -10.59
CA ARG A 230 -5.69 8.20 -11.21
C ARG A 230 -4.71 8.81 -12.21
N LEU A 231 -3.42 8.91 -11.85
CA LEU A 231 -2.37 9.46 -12.73
C LEU A 231 -2.13 8.57 -13.96
N LEU A 232 -2.16 7.25 -13.78
CA LEU A 232 -2.03 6.26 -14.84
C LEU A 232 -3.31 6.07 -15.67
N LYS A 233 -4.41 6.73 -15.29
CA LYS A 233 -5.73 6.64 -15.92
C LYS A 233 -6.25 5.20 -15.99
N LEU A 234 -6.03 4.44 -14.92
CA LEU A 234 -6.60 3.09 -14.81
C LEU A 234 -8.12 3.15 -14.82
N ASN A 235 -8.76 2.17 -15.45
CA ASN A 235 -10.20 1.99 -15.32
C ASN A 235 -10.57 1.35 -13.96
N ALA A 236 -11.86 1.14 -13.70
CA ALA A 236 -12.32 0.63 -12.41
C ALA A 236 -11.80 -0.79 -12.12
N ASP A 237 -11.78 -1.66 -13.13
CA ASP A 237 -11.29 -3.04 -13.00
C ASP A 237 -9.78 -3.06 -12.76
N GLN A 238 -9.01 -2.31 -13.54
CA GLN A 238 -7.57 -2.16 -13.33
C GLN A 238 -7.24 -1.57 -11.95
N THR A 239 -8.04 -0.62 -11.47
CA THR A 239 -7.88 -0.07 -10.12
C THR A 239 -8.16 -1.14 -9.07
N ARG A 240 -9.20 -1.97 -9.26
CA ARG A 240 -9.48 -3.11 -8.39
C ARG A 240 -8.31 -4.11 -8.36
N GLU A 241 -7.76 -4.46 -9.52
CA GLU A 241 -6.60 -5.37 -9.60
C GLU A 241 -5.37 -4.76 -8.89
N ALA A 242 -5.09 -3.48 -9.10
CA ALA A 242 -4.01 -2.79 -8.41
C ALA A 242 -4.20 -2.82 -6.88
N MET A 243 -5.41 -2.54 -6.39
CA MET A 243 -5.73 -2.62 -4.96
C MET A 243 -5.49 -4.03 -4.42
N GLY A 244 -5.91 -5.07 -5.16
CA GLY A 244 -5.71 -6.46 -4.78
C GLY A 244 -4.24 -6.85 -4.69
N MET A 245 -3.42 -6.43 -5.67
CA MET A 245 -1.97 -6.64 -5.67
C MET A 245 -1.26 -5.83 -4.57
N THR A 246 -1.82 -4.71 -4.14
CA THR A 246 -1.28 -3.94 -3.00
C THR A 246 -1.53 -4.64 -1.67
N VAL A 247 -2.73 -5.17 -1.43
CA VAL A 247 -3.15 -5.61 -0.08
C VAL A 247 -2.88 -7.08 0.26
N ILE A 248 -2.62 -7.93 -0.74
CA ILE A 248 -2.42 -9.38 -0.51
C ILE A 248 -0.97 -9.78 -0.21
N PRO A 249 0.04 -9.36 -1.00
CA PRO A 249 1.41 -9.83 -0.81
C PRO A 249 2.23 -9.02 0.20
N HIS A 250 1.75 -7.85 0.64
CA HIS A 250 2.53 -6.92 1.47
C HIS A 250 1.78 -6.52 2.74
N PHE A 251 2.14 -7.16 3.86
CA PHE A 251 1.67 -6.81 5.19
C PHE A 251 2.83 -6.30 6.04
N ALA A 252 2.88 -4.99 6.27
CA ALA A 252 3.84 -4.38 7.17
C ALA A 252 3.43 -4.65 8.63
N SER A 253 4.27 -5.35 9.38
CA SER A 253 4.05 -5.60 10.80
C SER A 253 4.32 -4.36 11.64
N ASP A 254 3.50 -4.16 12.67
CA ASP A 254 3.68 -3.09 13.66
C ASP A 254 4.93 -3.28 14.54
N GLU A 255 5.59 -4.43 14.44
CA GLU A 255 6.90 -4.68 15.06
C GLU A 255 7.95 -3.62 14.67
N ILE A 256 7.74 -2.94 13.54
CA ILE A 256 8.61 -1.84 13.13
C ILE A 256 8.56 -0.62 14.07
N GLU A 257 7.48 -0.50 14.85
CA GLU A 257 7.24 0.54 15.87
C GLU A 257 7.27 -0.06 17.30
N SER A 258 7.89 -1.23 17.52
CA SER A 258 7.92 -1.90 18.83
C SER A 258 8.64 -1.12 19.94
N GLY A 259 9.39 -0.08 19.57
CA GLY A 259 10.22 0.71 20.48
C GLY A 259 11.55 0.05 20.82
N GLU A 260 11.83 -1.15 20.29
CA GLU A 260 13.11 -1.81 20.45
C GLU A 260 14.20 -1.11 19.61
N LEU A 261 15.28 -0.74 20.28
CA LEU A 261 16.40 -0.04 19.66
C LEU A 261 17.45 -1.05 19.19
N ASN A 262 18.05 -0.77 18.03
CA ASN A 262 19.23 -1.50 17.56
C ASN A 262 20.46 -1.18 18.44
N GLU A 263 21.58 -1.85 18.20
CA GLU A 263 22.83 -1.68 18.97
C GLU A 263 23.36 -0.24 19.06
N ARG A 264 22.93 0.67 18.19
CA ARG A 264 23.29 2.09 18.19
C ARG A 264 22.34 2.97 19.01
N GLY A 265 21.26 2.41 19.57
CA GLY A 265 20.24 3.17 20.29
C GLY A 265 19.19 3.83 19.38
N ASP A 266 19.05 3.39 18.12
CA ASP A 266 18.06 3.90 17.18
C ASP A 266 17.03 2.81 16.81
N LEU A 267 15.82 3.21 16.42
CA LEU A 267 14.93 2.31 15.66
C LEU A 267 15.66 1.79 14.40
N SER A 268 15.26 0.62 13.91
CA SER A 268 15.87 0.03 12.72
C SER A 268 15.74 0.99 11.52
N MET A 269 16.70 0.94 10.58
CA MET A 269 16.61 1.76 9.36
C MET A 269 15.33 1.45 8.57
N TRP A 270 14.81 0.23 8.68
CA TRP A 270 13.59 -0.18 7.98
C TRP A 270 12.38 0.67 8.38
N LYS A 271 12.37 1.27 9.58
CA LYS A 271 11.32 2.22 9.98
C LYS A 271 11.23 3.41 9.02
N ARG A 272 12.37 3.82 8.45
CA ARG A 272 12.44 4.90 7.45
C ARG A 272 12.04 4.41 6.05
N PHE A 273 12.11 3.10 5.79
CA PHE A 273 11.75 2.50 4.51
C PHE A 273 10.30 2.03 4.47
N ASN A 274 9.68 1.72 5.61
CA ASN A 274 8.41 1.01 5.68
C ASN A 274 7.29 1.66 4.84
N GLY A 275 6.96 2.93 5.11
CA GLY A 275 5.97 3.67 4.31
C GLY A 275 6.39 3.90 2.85
N SER A 276 7.69 3.98 2.59
CA SER A 276 8.23 4.14 1.23
C SER A 276 8.11 2.86 0.41
N ASP A 277 8.25 1.70 1.05
CA ASP A 277 8.03 0.40 0.42
C ASP A 277 6.54 0.20 0.12
N ALA A 278 5.64 0.64 1.01
CA ALA A 278 4.21 0.67 0.74
C ALA A 278 3.88 1.51 -0.52
N ALA A 279 4.45 2.72 -0.64
CA ALA A 279 4.27 3.56 -1.83
C ALA A 279 4.90 2.95 -3.10
N ARG A 280 6.07 2.29 -2.97
CA ARG A 280 6.70 1.53 -4.07
C ARG A 280 5.79 0.39 -4.55
N ASN A 281 5.25 -0.40 -3.62
CA ASN A 281 4.39 -1.55 -3.92
C ASN A 281 3.09 -1.10 -4.62
N ALA A 282 2.49 0.01 -4.17
CA ALA A 282 1.33 0.60 -4.83
C ALA A 282 1.64 1.03 -6.28
N LEU A 283 2.80 1.62 -6.53
CA LEU A 283 3.24 2.00 -7.87
C LEU A 283 3.43 0.77 -8.78
N GLN A 284 4.09 -0.26 -8.25
CA GLN A 284 4.27 -1.54 -8.94
C GLN A 284 2.92 -2.17 -9.31
N ALA A 285 2.01 -2.28 -8.34
CA ALA A 285 0.69 -2.86 -8.53
C ALA A 285 -0.11 -2.14 -9.62
N CYS A 286 -0.09 -0.80 -9.63
CA CYS A 286 -0.74 -0.02 -10.68
C CYS A 286 -0.11 -0.22 -12.06
N LEU A 287 1.22 -0.32 -12.17
CA LEU A 287 1.91 -0.58 -13.43
C LEU A 287 1.61 -1.99 -13.97
N LEU A 288 1.52 -3.00 -13.08
CA LEU A 288 1.12 -4.36 -13.44
C LEU A 288 -0.34 -4.43 -13.89
N ALA A 289 -1.24 -3.76 -13.19
CA ALA A 289 -2.65 -3.70 -13.57
C ALA A 289 -2.85 -2.99 -14.92
N GLN A 290 -2.03 -1.96 -15.21
CA GLN A 290 -2.07 -1.25 -16.48
C GLN A 290 -1.82 -2.18 -17.68
N VAL A 291 -1.02 -3.24 -17.50
CA VAL A 291 -0.71 -4.24 -18.55
C VAL A 291 -1.54 -5.51 -18.46
N GLY A 292 -2.56 -5.55 -17.59
CA GLY A 292 -3.55 -6.63 -17.53
C GLY A 292 -3.23 -7.76 -16.55
N VAL A 293 -2.33 -7.55 -15.58
CA VAL A 293 -2.12 -8.52 -14.50
C VAL A 293 -3.32 -8.49 -13.54
N GLU A 294 -3.85 -9.67 -13.24
CA GLU A 294 -4.98 -9.87 -12.33
C GLU A 294 -4.50 -10.20 -10.90
N ALA A 295 -5.25 -9.75 -9.91
CA ALA A 295 -5.04 -10.01 -8.49
C ALA A 295 -5.88 -11.19 -7.99
N ALA A 296 -5.89 -11.41 -6.67
CA ALA A 296 -6.83 -12.32 -6.04
C ALA A 296 -8.27 -11.87 -6.29
N VAL A 297 -9.20 -12.80 -6.51
CA VAL A 297 -10.60 -12.50 -6.84
C VAL A 297 -11.33 -11.72 -5.74
N ARG A 298 -11.00 -11.98 -4.46
CA ARG A 298 -11.58 -11.30 -3.29
C ARG A 298 -10.50 -10.86 -2.31
N PRO A 299 -9.72 -9.82 -2.66
CA PRO A 299 -8.54 -9.46 -1.91
C PRO A 299 -8.87 -8.85 -0.54
N PHE A 300 -10.02 -8.19 -0.38
CA PHE A 300 -10.43 -7.60 0.89
C PHE A 300 -11.31 -8.52 1.71
N VAL A 301 -12.36 -9.08 1.09
CA VAL A 301 -13.45 -9.80 1.80
C VAL A 301 -13.34 -11.32 1.75
N GLY A 302 -12.35 -11.86 1.04
CA GLY A 302 -12.14 -13.30 0.92
C GLY A 302 -11.77 -13.95 2.26
N ARG A 303 -11.90 -15.28 2.38
CA ARG A 303 -11.61 -16.01 3.66
C ARG A 303 -10.20 -15.77 4.23
N CYS A 304 -9.25 -15.41 3.38
CA CYS A 304 -7.88 -15.07 3.76
C CYS A 304 -7.51 -13.64 3.30
N GLY A 305 -8.51 -12.80 3.06
CA GLY A 305 -8.35 -11.44 2.58
C GLY A 305 -7.92 -10.45 3.65
N PHE A 306 -7.80 -9.20 3.25
CA PHE A 306 -7.28 -8.10 4.05
C PHE A 306 -7.96 -7.96 5.42
N ILE A 307 -9.30 -8.01 5.46
CA ILE A 307 -10.07 -7.85 6.70
C ILE A 307 -9.75 -8.97 7.70
N GLN A 308 -9.67 -10.21 7.22
CA GLN A 308 -9.38 -11.37 8.05
C GLN A 308 -7.95 -11.32 8.57
N LYS A 309 -7.01 -10.85 7.75
CA LYS A 309 -5.61 -10.66 8.18
C LYS A 309 -5.46 -9.56 9.21
N MET A 310 -6.22 -8.46 9.08
CA MET A 310 -6.27 -7.40 10.09
C MET A 310 -7.01 -7.79 11.37
N ASN A 311 -7.61 -8.99 11.43
CA ASN A 311 -8.39 -9.46 12.58
C ASN A 311 -9.50 -8.47 12.97
N MET A 312 -10.12 -7.83 11.96
CA MET A 312 -11.19 -6.86 12.17
C MET A 312 -12.51 -7.53 12.51
N LYS A 313 -13.21 -6.97 13.50
CA LYS A 313 -14.56 -7.41 13.89
C LYS A 313 -15.67 -6.61 13.21
N ASP A 314 -15.39 -5.34 12.93
CA ASP A 314 -16.35 -4.43 12.35
C ASP A 314 -16.35 -4.51 10.82
N ASP A 315 -17.52 -4.36 10.22
CA ASP A 315 -17.65 -4.22 8.77
C ASP A 315 -17.20 -2.79 8.34
N PRO A 316 -16.16 -2.66 7.49
CA PRO A 316 -15.70 -1.36 7.00
C PRO A 316 -16.61 -0.79 5.89
N VAL A 317 -17.44 -1.61 5.23
CA VAL A 317 -18.16 -1.22 4.02
C VAL A 317 -19.10 0.00 4.23
N PRO A 318 -19.89 0.10 5.31
CA PRO A 318 -20.76 1.27 5.52
C PRO A 318 -19.97 2.59 5.59
N VAL A 319 -18.84 2.60 6.30
CA VAL A 319 -17.98 3.78 6.43
C VAL A 319 -17.32 4.11 5.10
N LEU A 320 -16.81 3.11 4.38
CA LEU A 320 -16.24 3.35 3.06
C LEU A 320 -17.29 3.90 2.08
N ARG A 321 -18.53 3.42 2.11
CA ARG A 321 -19.61 3.94 1.25
C ARG A 321 -19.97 5.39 1.59
N GLU A 322 -19.95 5.75 2.87
CA GLU A 322 -20.13 7.13 3.34
C GLU A 322 -19.02 8.04 2.81
N ARG A 323 -17.76 7.61 2.96
CA ARG A 323 -16.57 8.43 2.66
C ARG A 323 -16.20 8.47 1.18
N LEU A 324 -16.27 7.35 0.48
CA LEU A 324 -15.86 7.21 -0.93
C LEU A 324 -17.04 7.46 -1.87
N ASN A 325 -17.75 8.57 -1.66
CA ASN A 325 -18.82 9.03 -2.55
C ASN A 325 -18.26 10.04 -3.56
N PRO A 326 -18.26 9.76 -4.88
CA PRO A 326 -17.70 10.64 -5.91
C PRO A 326 -18.26 12.06 -5.96
N LYS A 327 -19.43 12.29 -5.35
CA LYS A 327 -20.09 13.60 -5.28
C LYS A 327 -19.53 14.49 -4.17
N LEU A 328 -18.78 13.93 -3.22
CA LEU A 328 -18.16 14.70 -2.16
C LEU A 328 -16.92 15.45 -2.68
N PRO A 329 -16.65 16.67 -2.17
CA PRO A 329 -15.44 17.40 -2.51
C PRO A 329 -14.20 16.75 -1.86
N LEU A 330 -13.03 16.95 -2.48
CA LEU A 330 -11.74 16.44 -2.01
C LEU A 330 -11.17 17.34 -0.89
N THR A 331 -11.70 17.25 0.32
CA THR A 331 -11.38 18.15 1.44
C THR A 331 -10.51 17.54 2.52
N ARG A 332 -10.33 16.22 2.58
CA ARG A 332 -9.59 15.54 3.67
C ARG A 332 -8.11 15.88 3.72
N VAL A 333 -7.53 16.35 2.62
CA VAL A 333 -6.16 16.91 2.62
C VAL A 333 -6.01 18.13 3.54
N ASN A 334 -7.11 18.82 3.86
CA ASN A 334 -7.13 19.93 4.82
C ASN A 334 -6.91 19.46 6.27
N ASP A 335 -7.15 18.18 6.55
CA ASP A 335 -7.18 17.67 7.92
C ASP A 335 -5.80 17.23 8.43
N ALA A 336 -4.81 17.12 7.54
CA ALA A 336 -3.45 16.67 7.87
C ALA A 336 -2.56 17.77 8.49
N PHE A 337 -3.00 19.04 8.44
CA PHE A 337 -2.25 20.21 8.93
C PHE A 337 -3.05 21.02 9.95
N MET A 338 -4.01 20.38 10.63
CA MET A 338 -4.80 21.00 11.71
C MET A 338 -4.07 20.99 13.05
#